data_AF-A0A6J5JV90-F1
#
_entry.id   AF-A0A6J5JV90-F1
#
_cell.length_a   1.000
_cell.length_b   1.000
_cell.length_c   1.000
_cell.angle_alpha   90.00
_cell.angle_beta   90.00
_cell.angle_gamma   90.00
#
_symmetry.space_group_name_H-M   'P 1'
#
loop_
_entity.id
_entity.type
_entity.pdbx_description
1 polymer ?
#
loop_
_entity_poly.entity_id
_entity_poly.type
_entity_poly.pdbx_seq_one_letter_code
_entity_poly.pdbx_strand_id
1 'polypeptide(L)'
;MSNEYYRGDNKQTRYYQPVSHNKLYKLFNALSIETEKRLAAEGRNVRLTQTSTSSSSHEGRTSIYEIHGLRVAGISRLIEMGVPVSIVQEFIAGHATAVMTMYYSKAEPGAFKARLLEALQNSGTADEWDWYREPLSAQRALWTFNRRYARHRADDILEQPSSWKTVPGGICPVGGSGCHIGIPSEEEDPDKIVRHYSPVEGGCGNCRFFSTGPAFLIHQGLAMNELMLELRLLGRERKALYDALSELAWKDVPDLTEAERHKLVFDKQLIKEKIADFDRKSEPLILEWINRYRMYTESARLTKEWKGFKQKRSPTPGHFLLVAGESDDKLRREVEVRFEKSGDFGLVRNILDAAIIQGGLEKASSLSKDACSQFMDRILRTEDSRHLLMDIRDDRLRHRAAYLMASMVEHLVGYESAQEAIDARTPLPLSVEKRDEFHRWVASTLAEAMPPSQKALPNQSKQYDRKIRRG
;
A
#
# COMPACT_ATOMS: atom_id res chain seq x y z
N MET A 1 36.25 43.41 23.68
CA MET A 1 37.47 43.88 22.99
C MET A 1 37.83 42.86 21.92
N SER A 2 37.67 43.20 20.64
CA SER A 2 38.08 42.35 19.52
C SER A 2 39.58 42.52 19.32
N ASN A 3 40.35 41.43 19.44
CA ASN A 3 41.75 41.45 19.01
C ASN A 3 41.79 41.77 17.51
N GLU A 4 42.57 42.77 17.13
CA GLU A 4 42.76 43.15 15.73
C GLU A 4 43.82 42.23 15.11
N TYR A 5 43.45 41.49 14.07
CA TYR A 5 44.36 40.62 13.35
C TYR A 5 44.73 41.26 12.01
N TYR A 6 46.00 41.19 11.63
CA TYR A 6 46.54 41.82 10.42
C TYR A 6 47.12 40.74 9.51
N ARG A 7 46.80 40.76 8.20
CA ARG A 7 47.44 39.86 7.23
C ARG A 7 48.92 40.22 7.10
N GLY A 8 49.77 39.21 6.89
CA GLY A 8 51.23 39.35 6.70
C GLY A 8 51.65 40.01 5.38
N ASP A 9 50.89 40.99 4.91
CA ASP A 9 51.21 41.79 3.73
C ASP A 9 51.78 43.16 4.18
N ASN A 10 52.67 43.78 3.40
CA ASN A 10 53.29 45.08 3.72
C ASN A 10 52.29 46.22 4.00
N LYS A 11 51.01 46.05 3.65
CA LYS A 11 49.92 47.02 3.86
C LYS A 11 49.14 46.83 5.16
N GLN A 12 49.48 45.84 6.00
CA GLN A 12 48.78 45.53 7.26
C GLN A 12 47.26 45.60 7.12
N THR A 13 46.69 44.80 6.23
CA THR A 13 45.23 44.78 6.05
C THR A 13 44.59 44.08 7.25
N ARG A 14 43.72 44.80 7.98
CA ARG A 14 42.94 44.25 9.10
C ARG A 14 42.01 43.16 8.59
N TYR A 15 42.01 42.01 9.23
CA TYR A 15 40.99 40.98 9.03
C TYR A 15 40.38 40.58 10.38
N TYR A 16 39.09 40.29 10.36
CA TYR A 16 38.37 39.84 11.54
C TYR A 16 38.30 38.32 11.53
N GLN A 17 38.76 37.69 12.61
CA GLN A 17 38.63 36.25 12.75
C GLN A 17 37.15 35.87 12.94
N PRO A 18 36.67 34.76 12.34
CA PRO A 18 35.34 34.26 12.60
C PRO A 18 35.07 34.07 14.10
N VAL A 19 33.84 34.36 14.52
CA VAL A 19 33.43 34.17 15.92
C VAL A 19 33.64 32.71 16.31
N SER A 20 34.26 32.47 17.47
CA SER A 20 34.52 31.11 17.92
C SER A 20 33.20 30.35 18.18
N HIS A 21 33.21 29.06 17.87
CA HIS A 21 32.06 28.16 18.04
C HIS A 21 31.46 28.24 19.45
N ASN A 22 32.31 28.25 20.49
CA ASN A 22 31.86 28.37 21.88
C ASN A 22 31.14 29.70 22.18
N LYS A 23 31.52 30.82 21.56
CA LYS A 23 30.82 32.09 21.73
C LYS A 23 29.45 32.08 21.06
N LEU A 24 29.35 31.46 19.88
CA LEU A 24 28.06 31.30 19.18
C LEU A 24 27.10 30.43 19.98
N TYR A 25 27.56 29.31 20.53
CA TYR A 25 26.72 28.44 21.37
C TYR A 25 26.29 29.13 22.67
N LYS A 26 27.18 29.90 23.32
CA LYS A 26 26.80 30.71 24.48
C LYS A 26 25.73 31.75 24.16
N LEU A 27 25.88 32.44 23.04
CA LEU A 27 24.90 33.43 22.58
C LEU A 27 23.55 32.79 22.28
N PHE A 28 23.56 31.64 21.59
CA PHE A 28 22.36 30.90 21.27
C PHE A 28 21.65 30.39 22.54
N ASN A 29 22.40 29.87 23.51
CA ASN A 29 21.85 29.48 24.81
C ASN A 29 21.24 30.68 25.56
N ALA A 30 21.90 31.83 25.57
CA ALA A 30 21.36 33.06 26.16
C ALA A 30 20.05 33.51 25.46
N LEU A 31 20.02 33.43 24.13
CA LEU A 31 18.83 33.76 23.34
C LEU A 31 17.66 32.81 23.63
N SER A 32 17.90 31.50 23.74
CA SER A 32 16.86 30.53 24.10
C SER A 32 16.27 30.79 25.50
N ILE A 33 17.11 31.18 26.47
CA ILE A 33 16.68 31.54 27.83
C ILE A 33 15.82 32.81 27.80
N GLU A 34 16.27 33.85 27.10
CA GLU A 34 15.53 35.11 26.97
C GLU A 34 14.19 34.91 26.24
N THR A 35 14.18 34.06 25.21
CA THR A 35 12.96 33.71 24.47
C THR A 35 11.96 32.97 25.37
N GLU A 36 12.43 32.01 26.17
CA GLU A 36 11.62 31.30 27.17
C GLU A 36 11.04 32.28 28.21
N LYS A 37 11.84 33.25 28.70
CA LYS A 37 11.39 34.31 29.63
C LYS A 37 10.29 35.19 29.01
N ARG A 38 10.45 35.62 27.75
CA ARG A 38 9.46 36.46 27.05
C ARG A 38 8.16 35.71 26.76
N LEU A 39 8.25 34.47 26.28
CA LEU A 39 7.07 33.64 26.01
C LEU A 39 6.30 33.32 27.30
N ALA A 40 7.00 33.10 28.41
CA ALA A 40 6.37 32.94 29.72
C ALA A 40 5.64 34.22 30.17
N ALA A 41 6.21 35.40 29.90
CA ALA A 41 5.55 36.69 30.18
C ALA A 41 4.29 36.90 29.33
N GLU A 42 4.24 36.33 28.12
CA GLU A 42 3.06 36.31 27.23
C GLU A 42 2.04 35.20 27.59
N GLY A 43 2.28 34.44 28.67
CA GLY A 43 1.39 33.37 29.14
C GLY A 43 1.55 32.04 28.39
N ARG A 44 2.58 31.89 27.54
CA ARG A 44 2.89 30.64 26.83
C ARG A 44 4.02 29.91 27.53
N ASN A 45 3.69 28.81 28.21
CA ASN A 45 4.69 28.00 28.90
C ASN A 45 5.37 27.03 27.91
N VAL A 46 6.48 27.46 27.31
CA VAL A 46 7.28 26.68 26.35
C VAL A 46 8.66 26.42 26.93
N ARG A 47 9.07 25.14 27.01
CA ARG A 47 10.37 24.75 27.54
C ARG A 47 11.41 24.64 26.43
N LEU A 48 12.33 25.59 26.35
CA LEU A 48 13.39 25.63 25.32
C LEU A 48 14.76 25.23 25.87
N THR A 49 14.93 25.21 27.20
CA THR A 49 16.23 25.01 27.84
C THR A 49 16.21 23.92 28.93
N GLN A 50 17.39 23.34 29.19
CA GLN A 50 17.65 22.33 30.22
C GLN A 50 18.87 22.70 31.05
N THR A 51 18.91 22.25 32.30
CA THR A 51 20.06 22.47 33.21
C THR A 51 21.30 21.75 32.69
N SER A 52 22.44 22.43 32.65
CA SER A 52 23.69 21.86 32.16
C SER A 52 24.90 22.55 32.77
N THR A 53 25.94 21.76 33.08
CA THR A 53 27.23 22.22 33.62
C THR A 53 28.27 22.49 32.53
N SER A 54 27.85 22.51 31.25
CA SER A 54 28.77 22.67 30.12
C SER A 54 29.43 24.05 30.11
N SER A 55 30.65 24.12 29.57
CA SER A 55 31.42 25.37 29.44
C SER A 55 30.78 26.39 28.49
N SER A 56 29.83 25.94 27.65
CA SER A 56 29.01 26.73 26.73
C SER A 56 27.63 27.09 27.29
N SER A 57 27.29 26.65 28.52
CA SER A 57 26.06 27.03 29.21
C SER A 57 26.02 28.53 29.51
N HIS A 58 24.82 29.08 29.59
CA HIS A 58 24.55 30.43 30.05
C HIS A 58 23.59 30.33 31.25
N GLU A 59 23.93 30.97 32.38
CA GLU A 59 23.16 30.85 33.63
C GLU A 59 22.90 29.38 34.07
N GLY A 60 23.84 28.46 33.79
CA GLY A 60 23.70 27.03 34.11
C GLY A 60 22.66 26.28 33.28
N ARG A 61 22.19 26.86 32.17
CA ARG A 61 21.22 26.27 31.25
C ARG A 61 21.76 26.24 29.82
N THR A 62 21.30 25.24 29.05
CA THR A 62 21.60 25.06 27.63
C THR A 62 20.31 24.81 26.86
N SER A 63 20.28 25.23 25.59
CA SER A 63 19.19 24.92 24.68
C SER A 63 19.03 23.41 24.49
N ILE A 64 17.79 22.93 24.41
CA ILE A 64 17.47 21.54 24.07
C ILE A 64 17.79 21.26 22.59
N TYR A 65 17.70 22.31 21.76
CA TYR A 65 17.98 22.24 20.33
C TYR A 65 19.44 22.61 20.04
N GLU A 66 20.06 21.90 19.10
CA GLU A 66 21.38 22.26 18.57
C GLU A 66 21.25 23.21 17.38
N ILE A 67 22.20 24.15 17.25
CA ILE A 67 22.27 25.09 16.12
C ILE A 67 22.32 24.34 14.78
N HIS A 68 23.06 23.22 14.73
CA HIS A 68 23.12 22.37 13.54
C HIS A 68 21.76 21.71 13.24
N GLY A 69 21.04 21.24 14.27
CA GLY A 69 19.71 20.65 14.12
C GLY A 69 18.68 21.61 13.54
N LEU A 70 18.71 22.88 13.94
CA LEU A 70 17.84 23.92 13.37
C LEU A 70 18.12 24.17 11.89
N ARG A 71 19.40 24.19 11.50
CA ARG A 71 19.82 24.32 10.10
C ARG A 71 19.33 23.13 9.28
N VAL A 72 19.44 21.92 9.82
CA VAL A 72 18.96 20.69 9.17
C VAL A 72 17.46 20.75 8.94
N ALA A 73 16.68 21.07 9.98
CA ALA A 73 15.22 21.17 9.89
C ALA A 73 14.77 22.24 8.88
N GLY A 74 15.40 23.41 8.87
CA GLY A 74 15.07 24.49 7.93
C GLY A 74 15.36 24.13 6.48
N ILE A 75 16.52 23.52 6.21
CA ILE A 75 16.89 23.06 4.86
C ILE A 75 15.95 21.96 4.37
N SER A 76 15.66 20.96 5.22
CA SER A 76 14.71 19.89 4.88
C SER A 76 13.32 20.45 4.56
N ARG A 77 12.81 21.40 5.34
CA ARG A 77 11.51 22.01 5.09
C ARG A 77 11.45 22.78 3.77
N LEU A 78 12.52 23.47 3.39
CA LEU A 78 12.60 24.17 2.10
C LEU A 78 12.55 23.19 0.93
N ILE A 79 13.23 22.05 1.04
CA ILE A 79 13.20 21.00 0.02
C ILE A 79 11.81 20.36 -0.05
N GLU A 80 11.17 20.08 1.10
CA GLU A 80 9.78 19.58 1.16
C GLU A 80 8.76 20.54 0.53
N MET A 81 8.96 21.85 0.69
CA MET A 81 8.13 22.88 0.05
C MET A 81 8.40 23.03 -1.46
N GLY A 82 9.28 22.21 -2.03
CA GLY A 82 9.53 22.12 -3.46
C GLY A 82 10.64 23.03 -3.99
N VAL A 83 11.46 23.62 -3.11
CA VAL A 83 12.62 24.41 -3.56
C VAL A 83 13.66 23.47 -4.16
N PRO A 84 14.14 23.72 -5.40
CA PRO A 84 15.12 22.85 -6.04
C PRO A 84 16.39 22.69 -5.19
N VAL A 85 16.88 21.45 -5.07
CA VAL A 85 18.06 21.10 -4.26
C VAL A 85 19.30 21.89 -4.68
N SER A 86 19.45 22.22 -5.97
CA SER A 86 20.53 23.06 -6.49
C SER A 86 20.51 24.48 -5.90
N ILE A 87 19.33 25.10 -5.80
CA ILE A 87 19.15 26.43 -5.23
C ILE A 87 19.43 26.41 -3.73
N VAL A 88 18.92 25.39 -3.02
CA VAL A 88 19.17 25.23 -1.59
C VAL A 88 20.66 24.97 -1.32
N GLN A 89 21.32 24.18 -2.17
CA GLN A 89 22.76 23.89 -2.07
C GLN A 89 23.60 25.16 -2.24
N GLU A 90 23.35 25.93 -3.29
CA GLU A 90 24.18 27.07 -3.70
C GLU A 90 23.96 28.29 -2.80
N PHE A 91 22.71 28.63 -2.51
CA PHE A 91 22.37 29.91 -1.88
C PHE A 91 22.09 29.83 -0.37
N ILE A 92 21.74 28.65 0.16
CA ILE A 92 21.29 28.50 1.55
C ILE A 92 22.28 27.66 2.35
N ALA A 93 22.65 26.50 1.82
CA ALA A 93 23.52 25.55 2.49
C ALA A 93 25.02 25.83 2.23
N GLY A 94 25.35 26.47 1.11
CA GLY A 94 26.74 26.75 0.71
C GLY A 94 27.58 25.48 0.55
N HIS A 95 26.95 24.36 0.17
CA HIS A 95 27.65 23.09 0.02
C HIS A 95 28.37 23.02 -1.33
N ALA A 96 29.62 22.56 -1.31
CA ALA A 96 30.45 22.42 -2.52
C ALA A 96 29.88 21.42 -3.53
N THR A 97 29.07 20.45 -3.09
CA THR A 97 28.46 19.43 -3.96
C THR A 97 27.01 19.11 -3.57
N ALA A 98 26.18 18.84 -4.57
CA ALA A 98 24.75 18.51 -4.41
C ALA A 98 24.49 17.28 -3.52
N VAL A 99 25.44 16.35 -3.51
CA VAL A 99 25.37 15.10 -2.73
C VAL A 99 25.29 15.39 -1.22
N MET A 100 25.93 16.45 -0.73
CA MET A 100 25.83 16.86 0.68
C MET A 100 24.44 17.42 1.02
N THR A 101 23.72 17.96 0.03
CA THR A 101 22.36 18.50 0.20
C THR A 101 21.29 17.41 0.00
N MET A 102 21.58 16.34 -0.74
CA MET A 102 20.72 15.16 -0.86
C MET A 102 20.45 14.47 0.48
N TYR A 103 21.33 14.61 1.49
CA TYR A 103 21.10 14.12 2.85
C TYR A 103 19.82 14.71 3.50
N TYR A 104 19.40 15.92 3.07
CA TYR A 104 18.20 16.60 3.56
C TYR A 104 16.94 16.24 2.76
N SER A 105 17.10 15.61 1.59
CA SER A 105 16.03 15.03 0.79
C SER A 105 15.69 13.63 1.30
N LYS A 106 15.33 13.52 2.59
CA LYS A 106 14.66 12.32 3.09
C LYS A 106 13.19 12.43 2.69
N ALA A 107 12.90 12.13 1.43
CA ALA A 107 11.51 11.89 1.05
C ALA A 107 11.00 10.74 1.93
N GLU A 108 9.94 10.96 2.67
CA GLU A 108 9.33 9.86 3.41
C GLU A 108 8.89 8.77 2.42
N PRO A 109 9.07 7.48 2.78
CA PRO A 109 8.72 6.36 1.90
C PRO A 109 7.29 6.47 1.34
N GLY A 110 6.35 7.00 2.12
CA GLY A 110 4.96 7.23 1.70
C GLY A 110 4.82 8.31 0.62
N ALA A 111 5.49 9.46 0.77
CA ALA A 111 5.46 10.53 -0.22
C ALA A 111 6.14 10.11 -1.53
N PHE A 112 7.23 9.35 -1.44
CA PHE A 112 7.90 8.76 -2.60
C PHE A 112 6.99 7.76 -3.32
N LYS A 113 6.40 6.80 -2.59
CA LYS A 113 5.43 5.83 -3.12
C LYS A 113 4.25 6.53 -3.82
N ALA A 114 3.66 7.55 -3.21
CA ALA A 114 2.57 8.31 -3.80
C ALA A 114 2.95 8.99 -5.12
N ARG A 115 4.13 9.63 -5.19
CA ARG A 115 4.64 10.26 -6.42
C ARG A 115 4.96 9.24 -7.51
N LEU A 116 5.48 8.07 -7.15
CA LEU A 116 5.71 6.99 -8.11
C LEU A 116 4.40 6.46 -8.69
N LEU A 117 3.39 6.24 -7.83
CA LEU A 117 2.06 5.81 -8.25
C LEU A 117 1.40 6.83 -9.18
N GLU A 118 1.47 8.12 -8.85
CA GLU A 118 0.96 9.22 -9.68
C GLU A 118 1.63 9.24 -11.06
N ALA A 119 2.96 9.11 -11.10
CA ALA A 119 3.71 9.09 -12.34
C ALA A 119 3.42 7.84 -13.20
N LEU A 120 3.20 6.67 -12.57
CA LEU A 120 2.79 5.43 -13.23
C LEU A 120 1.37 5.51 -13.82
N GLN A 121 0.46 6.24 -13.18
CA GLN A 121 -0.88 6.45 -13.72
C GLN A 121 -0.86 7.36 -14.95
N ASN A 122 -0.01 8.38 -14.92
CA ASN A 122 0.10 9.37 -16.00
C ASN A 122 0.86 8.86 -17.24
N SER A 123 1.50 7.69 -17.17
CA SER A 123 2.31 7.16 -18.28
C SER A 123 1.51 6.52 -19.43
N GLY A 124 0.17 6.53 -19.41
CA GLY A 124 -0.64 6.14 -20.58
C GLY A 124 -0.53 4.66 -20.97
N THR A 125 -0.39 3.75 -20.00
CA THR A 125 -0.15 2.30 -20.19
C THR A 125 -1.19 1.60 -21.07
N ALA A 126 -2.39 2.17 -21.20
CA ALA A 126 -3.46 1.65 -22.06
C ALA A 126 -3.14 1.81 -23.57
N ASP A 127 -2.55 2.95 -23.97
CA ASP A 127 -2.21 3.22 -25.37
C ASP A 127 -0.99 2.41 -25.82
N GLU A 128 -0.10 2.04 -24.88
CA GLU A 128 1.04 1.16 -25.16
C GLU A 128 0.61 -0.28 -25.50
N TRP A 129 -0.45 -0.81 -24.87
CA TRP A 129 -0.82 -2.22 -25.02
C TRP A 129 -1.23 -2.58 -26.45
N ASP A 130 -2.05 -1.73 -27.09
CA ASP A 130 -2.52 -1.96 -28.47
C ASP A 130 -1.35 -1.94 -29.47
N TRP A 131 -0.35 -1.10 -29.26
CA TRP A 131 0.87 -1.05 -30.07
C TRP A 131 1.68 -2.36 -30.00
N TYR A 132 1.70 -3.02 -28.84
CA TYR A 132 2.47 -4.24 -28.66
C TYR A 132 1.76 -5.51 -29.11
N ARG A 133 0.45 -5.49 -29.39
CA ARG A 133 -0.33 -6.70 -29.71
C ARG A 133 0.18 -7.47 -30.92
N GLU A 134 0.24 -6.83 -32.08
CA GLU A 134 0.74 -7.43 -33.33
C GLU A 134 2.23 -7.84 -33.22
N PRO A 135 3.14 -6.98 -32.73
CA PRO A 135 4.50 -7.37 -32.43
C PRO A 135 4.65 -8.62 -31.55
N LEU A 136 3.79 -8.78 -30.54
CA LEU A 136 3.83 -9.87 -29.57
C LEU A 136 3.21 -11.16 -30.09
N SER A 137 2.24 -11.10 -31.02
CA SER A 137 1.60 -12.31 -31.55
C SER A 137 2.59 -13.20 -32.29
N ALA A 138 3.54 -12.59 -32.99
CA ALA A 138 4.65 -13.27 -33.66
C ALA A 138 5.72 -13.82 -32.69
N GLN A 139 5.76 -13.34 -31.44
CA GLN A 139 6.86 -13.59 -30.50
C GLN A 139 6.49 -14.67 -29.47
N ARG A 140 6.24 -15.90 -29.93
CA ARG A 140 5.78 -17.04 -29.10
C ARG A 140 6.66 -17.31 -27.86
N ALA A 141 7.97 -17.08 -27.95
CA ALA A 141 8.92 -17.29 -26.86
C ALA A 141 8.68 -16.41 -25.63
N LEU A 142 8.00 -15.27 -25.78
CA LEU A 142 7.69 -14.35 -24.68
C LEU A 142 6.39 -14.71 -23.94
N TRP A 143 5.66 -15.70 -24.42
CA TRP A 143 4.40 -16.14 -23.85
C TRP A 143 4.59 -17.37 -22.98
N THR A 144 3.93 -17.35 -21.83
CA THR A 144 3.84 -18.45 -20.89
C THR A 144 2.38 -18.79 -20.67
N PHE A 145 2.12 -20.06 -20.35
CA PHE A 145 0.78 -20.61 -20.22
C PHE A 145 0.83 -21.82 -19.30
N ASN A 146 -0.34 -22.38 -18.97
CA ASN A 146 -0.40 -23.54 -18.11
C ASN A 146 0.18 -24.77 -18.82
N ARG A 147 1.41 -25.15 -18.44
CA ARG A 147 2.15 -26.29 -19.03
C ARG A 147 1.43 -27.62 -18.91
N ARG A 148 0.50 -27.79 -17.94
CA ARG A 148 -0.32 -29.00 -17.81
C ARG A 148 -1.15 -29.26 -19.08
N TYR A 149 -1.53 -28.19 -19.79
CA TYR A 149 -2.42 -28.27 -20.95
C TYR A 149 -1.72 -27.97 -22.28
N ALA A 150 -0.39 -28.04 -22.32
CA ALA A 150 0.38 -27.75 -23.53
C ALA A 150 -0.08 -28.60 -24.74
N ARG A 151 -0.39 -29.89 -24.52
CA ARG A 151 -0.86 -30.81 -25.57
C ARG A 151 -2.29 -30.55 -26.07
N HIS A 152 -3.05 -29.77 -25.30
CA HIS A 152 -4.47 -29.48 -25.56
C HIS A 152 -4.68 -28.09 -26.15
N ARG A 153 -3.59 -27.41 -26.50
CA ARG A 153 -3.56 -26.05 -27.02
C ARG A 153 -3.11 -26.09 -28.48
N ALA A 154 -3.76 -25.30 -29.34
CA ALA A 154 -3.30 -25.09 -30.70
C ALA A 154 -2.11 -24.13 -30.72
N ASP A 155 -1.10 -24.42 -31.52
CA ASP A 155 0.15 -23.66 -31.56
C ASP A 155 -0.01 -22.25 -32.14
N ASP A 156 -1.02 -22.05 -32.99
CA ASP A 156 -1.37 -20.83 -33.72
C ASP A 156 -2.34 -19.91 -32.96
N ILE A 157 -2.82 -20.33 -31.77
CA ILE A 157 -3.88 -19.62 -31.04
C ILE A 157 -3.53 -18.17 -30.66
N LEU A 158 -2.23 -17.83 -30.64
CA LEU A 158 -1.76 -16.46 -30.37
C LEU A 158 -1.58 -15.62 -31.63
N GLU A 159 -1.60 -16.19 -32.83
CA GLU A 159 -1.30 -15.46 -34.06
C GLU A 159 -2.36 -14.41 -34.44
N GLN A 160 -3.56 -14.51 -33.86
CA GLN A 160 -4.66 -13.59 -34.07
C GLN A 160 -4.77 -12.59 -32.90
N PRO A 161 -4.09 -11.43 -32.93
CA PRO A 161 -4.14 -10.44 -31.86
C PRO A 161 -5.51 -9.77 -31.69
N SER A 162 -6.35 -9.77 -32.73
CA SER A 162 -7.69 -9.18 -32.71
C SER A 162 -8.68 -9.91 -31.80
N SER A 163 -8.46 -11.20 -31.55
CA SER A 163 -9.28 -12.00 -30.64
C SER A 163 -8.80 -11.93 -29.18
N TRP A 164 -7.72 -11.22 -28.90
CA TRP A 164 -7.17 -11.13 -27.55
C TRP A 164 -8.04 -10.25 -26.66
N LYS A 165 -8.59 -10.85 -25.61
CA LYS A 165 -9.24 -10.13 -24.52
C LYS A 165 -8.32 -10.09 -23.31
N THR A 166 -8.05 -8.91 -22.79
CA THR A 166 -7.32 -8.76 -21.53
C THR A 166 -8.17 -9.33 -20.39
N VAL A 167 -7.56 -10.20 -19.58
CA VAL A 167 -8.17 -10.84 -18.41
C VAL A 167 -7.23 -10.64 -17.21
N PRO A 168 -7.67 -10.87 -15.95
CA PRO A 168 -6.81 -10.69 -14.79
C PRO A 168 -5.50 -11.49 -14.89
N GLY A 169 -4.38 -10.78 -14.92
CA GLY A 169 -3.05 -11.36 -15.06
C GLY A 169 -2.59 -11.71 -16.48
N GLY A 170 -3.36 -11.47 -17.53
CA GLY A 170 -2.92 -11.85 -18.88
C GLY A 170 -3.95 -11.62 -19.97
N ILE A 171 -3.96 -12.52 -20.95
CA ILE A 171 -4.91 -12.49 -22.06
C ILE A 171 -5.63 -13.83 -22.24
N CYS A 172 -6.84 -13.72 -22.77
CA CYS A 172 -7.58 -14.82 -23.37
C CYS A 172 -7.53 -14.65 -24.89
N PRO A 173 -6.80 -15.51 -25.62
CA PRO A 173 -6.69 -15.43 -27.07
C PRO A 173 -8.00 -15.76 -27.80
N VAL A 174 -8.96 -16.39 -27.13
CA VAL A 174 -10.28 -16.74 -27.69
C VAL A 174 -11.38 -15.75 -27.27
N GLY A 175 -11.02 -14.52 -26.88
CA GLY A 175 -12.00 -13.49 -26.53
C GLY A 175 -12.87 -13.78 -25.30
N GLY A 176 -12.57 -14.83 -24.53
CA GLY A 176 -13.37 -15.29 -23.39
C GLY A 176 -14.55 -16.21 -23.74
N SER A 177 -14.65 -16.73 -24.96
CA SER A 177 -15.75 -17.62 -25.36
C SER A 177 -15.50 -19.11 -25.07
N GLY A 178 -14.25 -19.50 -24.80
CA GLY A 178 -13.83 -20.90 -24.64
C GLY A 178 -13.89 -21.47 -23.21
N CYS A 179 -14.46 -20.75 -22.24
CA CYS A 179 -14.40 -21.16 -20.82
C CYS A 179 -15.10 -22.50 -20.54
N HIS A 180 -16.08 -22.92 -21.34
CA HIS A 180 -16.81 -24.17 -21.20
C HIS A 180 -15.99 -25.42 -21.62
N ILE A 181 -14.89 -25.22 -22.36
CA ILE A 181 -13.97 -26.28 -22.84
C ILE A 181 -12.52 -26.01 -22.41
N GLY A 182 -12.34 -25.33 -21.28
CA GLY A 182 -11.03 -24.83 -20.89
C GLY A 182 -10.18 -25.81 -20.08
N ILE A 183 -10.79 -26.84 -19.47
CA ILE A 183 -10.09 -27.90 -18.74
C ILE A 183 -10.21 -29.21 -19.52
N PRO A 184 -9.09 -29.78 -20.00
CA PRO A 184 -9.07 -31.14 -20.50
C PRO A 184 -9.24 -32.16 -19.36
N SER A 185 -10.19 -33.07 -19.53
CA SER A 185 -10.33 -34.30 -18.75
C SER A 185 -9.67 -35.43 -19.54
N GLU A 186 -8.61 -36.01 -18.99
CA GLU A 186 -8.00 -37.22 -19.52
C GLU A 186 -8.64 -38.39 -18.76
N GLU A 187 -9.68 -39.01 -19.35
CA GLU A 187 -10.05 -40.37 -18.97
C GLU A 187 -9.06 -41.30 -19.68
N GLU A 188 -8.31 -42.07 -18.90
CA GLU A 188 -7.37 -43.06 -19.43
C GLU A 188 -8.16 -44.28 -19.94
N ASP A 189 -8.72 -44.18 -21.15
CA ASP A 189 -9.15 -45.36 -21.90
C ASP A 189 -7.99 -45.80 -22.82
N PRO A 190 -7.32 -46.95 -22.57
CA PRO A 190 -6.07 -47.31 -23.22
C PRO A 190 -6.14 -47.43 -24.75
N ASP A 191 -7.33 -47.58 -25.33
CA ASP A 191 -7.53 -47.75 -26.78
C ASP A 191 -8.17 -46.54 -27.49
N LYS A 192 -8.62 -45.50 -26.77
CA LYS A 192 -9.21 -44.30 -27.37
C LYS A 192 -8.87 -43.05 -26.56
N ILE A 193 -8.05 -42.17 -27.11
CA ILE A 193 -7.87 -40.80 -26.59
C ILE A 193 -9.15 -40.00 -26.91
N VAL A 194 -10.23 -40.23 -26.17
CA VAL A 194 -11.40 -39.35 -26.21
C VAL A 194 -11.06 -38.14 -25.33
N ARG A 195 -10.81 -37.01 -25.98
CA ARG A 195 -10.52 -35.75 -25.28
C ARG A 195 -11.82 -35.20 -24.73
N HIS A 196 -12.12 -35.49 -23.46
CA HIS A 196 -13.20 -34.84 -22.76
C HIS A 196 -12.76 -33.45 -22.31
N TYR A 197 -13.65 -32.46 -22.43
CA TYR A 197 -13.41 -31.10 -21.97
C TYR A 197 -14.47 -30.70 -20.97
N SER A 198 -14.05 -30.06 -19.90
CA SER A 198 -14.90 -29.54 -18.84
C SER A 198 -14.79 -28.01 -18.73
N PRO A 199 -15.81 -27.37 -18.13
CA PRO A 199 -15.76 -25.95 -17.82
C PRO A 199 -14.60 -25.60 -16.90
N VAL A 200 -14.05 -24.39 -17.06
CA VAL A 200 -12.99 -23.88 -16.18
C VAL A 200 -13.55 -23.61 -14.79
N GLU A 201 -12.99 -24.28 -13.80
CA GLU A 201 -13.25 -24.01 -12.39
C GLU A 201 -12.13 -23.21 -11.75
N GLY A 202 -12.50 -22.28 -10.86
CA GLY A 202 -11.57 -21.46 -10.09
C GLY A 202 -10.69 -20.52 -10.89
N GLY A 203 -11.08 -20.10 -12.10
CA GLY A 203 -10.49 -18.92 -12.75
C GLY A 203 -9.54 -19.17 -13.93
N CYS A 204 -9.12 -18.08 -14.57
CA CYS A 204 -8.42 -18.12 -15.86
C CYS A 204 -7.06 -18.85 -15.81
N GLY A 205 -6.35 -18.83 -14.67
CA GLY A 205 -5.06 -19.52 -14.53
C GLY A 205 -5.15 -21.06 -14.70
N ASN A 206 -6.34 -21.64 -14.53
CA ASN A 206 -6.63 -23.05 -14.77
C ASN A 206 -7.04 -23.34 -16.21
N CYS A 207 -7.21 -22.33 -17.07
CA CYS A 207 -7.64 -22.53 -18.44
C CYS A 207 -6.47 -22.85 -19.37
N ARG A 208 -6.65 -23.79 -20.30
CA ARG A 208 -5.67 -24.10 -21.35
C ARG A 208 -5.39 -22.94 -22.33
N PHE A 209 -6.34 -22.03 -22.49
CA PHE A 209 -6.21 -20.90 -23.42
C PHE A 209 -5.49 -19.71 -22.81
N PHE A 210 -5.48 -19.61 -21.47
CA PHE A 210 -4.91 -18.47 -20.77
C PHE A 210 -3.42 -18.34 -21.08
N SER A 211 -3.04 -17.11 -21.45
CA SER A 211 -1.66 -16.78 -21.80
C SER A 211 -1.23 -15.52 -21.08
N THR A 212 0.01 -15.51 -20.62
CA THR A 212 0.62 -14.41 -19.90
C THR A 212 2.08 -14.29 -20.31
N GLY A 213 2.80 -13.30 -19.79
CA GLY A 213 4.22 -13.11 -20.10
C GLY A 213 4.82 -11.99 -19.25
N PRO A 214 6.06 -11.58 -19.56
CA PRO A 214 6.77 -10.53 -18.84
C PRO A 214 6.01 -9.21 -18.74
N ALA A 215 5.23 -8.86 -19.78
CA ALA A 215 4.40 -7.65 -19.80
C ALA A 215 3.30 -7.65 -18.71
N PHE A 216 2.92 -8.83 -18.21
CA PHE A 216 1.83 -9.01 -17.27
C PHE A 216 2.28 -9.36 -15.85
N LEU A 217 3.58 -9.25 -15.52
CA LEU A 217 4.08 -9.63 -14.20
C LEU A 217 3.34 -8.93 -13.05
N ILE A 218 3.13 -7.62 -13.13
CA ILE A 218 2.38 -6.87 -12.11
C ILE A 218 0.91 -7.33 -12.06
N HIS A 219 0.30 -7.57 -13.22
CA HIS A 219 -1.08 -8.05 -13.33
C HIS A 219 -1.24 -9.46 -12.73
N GLN A 220 -0.27 -10.34 -12.93
CA GLN A 220 -0.25 -11.67 -12.31
C GLN A 220 -0.08 -11.60 -10.81
N GLY A 221 0.85 -10.76 -10.34
CA GLY A 221 1.04 -10.52 -8.90
C GLY A 221 -0.24 -10.01 -8.23
N LEU A 222 -0.94 -9.06 -8.86
CA LEU A 222 -2.24 -8.58 -8.39
C LEU A 222 -3.26 -9.72 -8.30
N ALA A 223 -3.47 -10.46 -9.39
CA ALA A 223 -4.45 -11.56 -9.42
C ALA A 223 -4.12 -12.66 -8.39
N MET A 224 -2.84 -12.97 -8.19
CA MET A 224 -2.40 -13.93 -7.17
C MET A 224 -2.66 -13.44 -5.75
N ASN A 225 -2.46 -12.15 -5.48
CA ASN A 225 -2.75 -11.56 -4.18
C ASN A 225 -4.25 -11.50 -3.90
N GLU A 226 -5.09 -11.24 -4.91
CA GLU A 226 -6.54 -11.33 -4.80
C GLU A 226 -7.00 -12.75 -4.45
N LEU A 227 -6.48 -13.77 -5.14
CA LEU A 227 -6.74 -15.17 -4.81
C LEU A 227 -6.29 -15.51 -3.38
N MET A 228 -5.14 -14.99 -2.95
CA MET A 228 -4.67 -15.19 -1.59
C MET A 228 -5.61 -14.55 -0.55
N LEU A 229 -6.18 -13.37 -0.85
CA LEU A 229 -7.17 -12.74 0.03
C LEU A 229 -8.44 -13.59 0.14
N GLU A 230 -8.96 -14.07 -0.99
CA GLU A 230 -10.13 -14.94 -1.01
C GLU A 230 -9.88 -16.24 -0.23
N LEU A 231 -8.75 -16.91 -0.48
CA LEU A 231 -8.35 -18.12 0.25
C LEU A 231 -8.19 -17.88 1.75
N ARG A 232 -7.69 -16.71 2.17
CA ARG A 232 -7.60 -16.34 3.59
C ARG A 232 -8.97 -16.19 4.24
N LEU A 233 -9.93 -15.57 3.55
CA LEU A 233 -11.30 -15.42 4.06
C LEU A 233 -11.98 -16.79 4.21
N LEU A 234 -11.92 -17.62 3.17
CA LEU A 234 -12.43 -19.00 3.22
C LEU A 234 -11.74 -19.81 4.33
N GLY A 235 -10.42 -19.68 4.47
CA GLY A 235 -9.65 -20.36 5.51
C GLY A 235 -10.05 -19.94 6.93
N ARG A 236 -10.39 -18.66 7.16
CA ARG A 236 -10.88 -18.17 8.45
C ARG A 236 -12.27 -18.69 8.77
N GLU A 237 -13.19 -18.65 7.80
CA GLU A 237 -14.54 -19.21 7.97
C GLU A 237 -14.49 -20.71 8.24
N ARG A 238 -13.68 -21.44 7.49
CA ARG A 238 -13.41 -22.86 7.70
C ARG A 238 -12.86 -23.12 9.11
N LYS A 239 -11.89 -22.32 9.57
CA LYS A 239 -11.35 -22.45 10.93
C LYS A 239 -12.43 -22.22 11.98
N ALA A 240 -13.25 -21.17 11.85
CA ALA A 240 -14.35 -20.90 12.78
C ALA A 240 -15.36 -22.07 12.86
N LEU A 241 -15.64 -22.73 11.73
CA LEU A 241 -16.47 -23.93 11.70
C LEU A 241 -15.81 -25.13 12.39
N TYR A 242 -14.51 -25.33 12.22
CA TYR A 242 -13.77 -26.36 12.96
C TYR A 242 -13.76 -26.08 14.46
N ASP A 243 -13.57 -24.82 14.86
CA ASP A 243 -13.60 -24.42 16.27
C ASP A 243 -15.01 -24.69 16.85
N ALA A 244 -16.09 -24.31 16.14
CA ALA A 244 -17.46 -24.62 16.53
C ALA A 244 -17.75 -26.13 16.59
N LEU A 245 -17.23 -26.91 15.63
CA LEU A 245 -17.33 -28.37 15.64
C LEU A 245 -16.63 -28.99 16.85
N SER A 246 -15.46 -28.43 17.22
CA SER A 246 -14.73 -28.88 18.40
C SER A 246 -15.51 -28.59 19.67
N GLU A 247 -16.06 -27.37 19.84
CA GLU A 247 -16.87 -27.02 21.00
C GLU A 247 -18.11 -27.92 21.18
N LEU A 248 -18.75 -28.30 20.06
CA LEU A 248 -19.87 -29.24 20.06
C LEU A 248 -19.43 -30.65 20.48
N ALA A 249 -18.21 -31.07 20.14
CA ALA A 249 -17.67 -32.39 20.54
C ALA A 249 -17.27 -32.44 22.03
N TRP A 250 -16.89 -31.31 22.64
CA TRP A 250 -16.60 -31.23 24.08
C TRP A 250 -17.87 -31.16 24.94
N LYS A 251 -19.00 -30.71 24.37
CA LYS A 251 -20.31 -30.62 25.03
C LYS A 251 -21.17 -31.87 24.79
N ASP A 252 -20.60 -33.06 24.82
CA ASP A 252 -21.37 -34.29 25.01
C ASP A 252 -21.92 -34.28 26.45
N VAL A 253 -23.00 -33.51 26.67
CA VAL A 253 -23.58 -33.28 28.00
C VAL A 253 -24.33 -34.55 28.45
N PRO A 254 -24.00 -35.12 29.62
CA PRO A 254 -24.57 -36.39 30.08
C PRO A 254 -26.11 -36.41 30.23
N ASP A 255 -26.77 -35.26 30.35
CA ASP A 255 -28.18 -35.13 30.75
C ASP A 255 -29.14 -34.58 29.65
N LEU A 256 -28.77 -34.69 28.37
CA LEU A 256 -29.61 -34.18 27.26
C LEU A 256 -30.79 -35.10 26.94
N THR A 257 -31.96 -34.48 26.68
CA THR A 257 -33.15 -35.17 26.16
C THR A 257 -32.92 -35.73 24.75
N GLU A 258 -33.68 -36.75 24.35
CA GLU A 258 -33.53 -37.41 23.03
C GLU A 258 -33.68 -36.42 21.85
N ALA A 259 -34.59 -35.45 21.97
CA ALA A 259 -34.78 -34.39 20.98
C ALA A 259 -33.56 -33.46 20.88
N GLU A 260 -32.91 -33.12 21.99
CA GLU A 260 -31.71 -32.28 22.02
C GLU A 260 -30.50 -33.03 21.44
N ARG A 261 -30.38 -34.33 21.70
CA ARG A 261 -29.35 -35.19 21.09
C ARG A 261 -29.50 -35.25 19.57
N HIS A 262 -30.72 -35.42 19.06
CA HIS A 262 -30.98 -35.42 17.62
C HIS A 262 -30.61 -34.08 16.98
N LYS A 263 -30.90 -32.96 17.64
CA LYS A 263 -30.51 -31.63 17.17
C LYS A 263 -28.99 -31.45 17.10
N LEU A 264 -28.26 -31.90 18.12
CA LEU A 264 -26.79 -31.82 18.13
C LEU A 264 -26.14 -32.67 17.03
N VAL A 265 -26.66 -33.87 16.79
CA VAL A 265 -26.18 -34.74 15.70
C VAL A 265 -26.43 -34.07 14.34
N PHE A 266 -27.61 -33.47 14.14
CA PHE A 266 -27.94 -32.73 12.94
C PHE A 266 -27.02 -31.51 12.75
N ASP A 267 -26.82 -30.70 13.79
CA ASP A 267 -25.95 -29.51 13.74
C ASP A 267 -24.50 -29.90 13.43
N LYS A 268 -24.00 -31.01 14.01
CA LYS A 268 -22.68 -31.57 13.71
C LYS A 268 -22.55 -32.01 12.25
N GLN A 269 -23.57 -32.66 11.70
CA GLN A 269 -23.58 -33.08 10.31
C GLN A 269 -23.62 -31.87 9.36
N LEU A 270 -24.44 -30.87 9.66
CA LEU A 270 -24.53 -29.62 8.91
C LEU A 270 -23.19 -28.87 8.88
N ILE A 271 -22.48 -28.78 10.02
CA ILE A 271 -21.17 -28.14 10.06
C ILE A 271 -20.14 -28.92 9.23
N LYS A 272 -20.15 -30.26 9.29
CA LYS A 272 -19.27 -31.10 8.45
C LYS A 272 -19.54 -30.91 6.96
N GLU A 273 -20.80 -30.84 6.56
CA GLU A 273 -21.18 -30.60 5.17
C GLU A 273 -20.70 -29.22 4.69
N LYS A 274 -20.88 -28.17 5.52
CA LYS A 274 -20.34 -26.84 5.23
C LYS A 274 -18.82 -26.85 5.07
N ILE A 275 -18.09 -27.57 5.91
CA ILE A 275 -16.62 -27.70 5.79
C ILE A 275 -16.26 -28.38 4.46
N ALA A 276 -16.96 -29.45 4.08
CA ALA A 276 -16.75 -30.14 2.81
C ALA A 276 -17.08 -29.23 1.60
N ASP A 277 -18.09 -28.37 1.70
CA ASP A 277 -18.40 -27.35 0.69
C ASP A 277 -17.29 -26.31 0.55
N PHE A 278 -16.73 -25.85 1.67
CA PHE A 278 -15.59 -24.93 1.67
C PHE A 278 -14.35 -25.58 1.04
N ASP A 279 -14.06 -26.84 1.37
CA ASP A 279 -12.94 -27.57 0.80
C ASP A 279 -13.08 -27.70 -0.72
N ARG A 280 -14.28 -28.08 -1.21
CA ARG A 280 -14.62 -28.14 -2.64
C ARG A 280 -14.44 -26.80 -3.36
N LYS A 281 -14.82 -25.69 -2.72
CA LYS A 281 -14.65 -24.34 -3.30
C LYS A 281 -13.20 -23.87 -3.29
N SER A 282 -12.43 -24.24 -2.27
CA SER A 282 -11.04 -23.80 -2.10
C SER A 282 -10.06 -24.48 -3.05
N GLU A 283 -10.28 -25.75 -3.39
CA GLU A 283 -9.40 -26.54 -4.25
C GLU A 283 -9.10 -25.88 -5.61
N PRO A 284 -10.10 -25.46 -6.42
CA PRO A 284 -9.82 -24.88 -7.73
C PRO A 284 -9.12 -23.50 -7.62
N LEU A 285 -9.35 -22.74 -6.54
CA LEU A 285 -8.67 -21.48 -6.27
C LEU A 285 -7.18 -21.69 -5.91
N ILE A 286 -6.88 -22.71 -5.10
CA ILE A 286 -5.50 -23.10 -4.79
C ILE A 286 -4.76 -23.54 -6.05
N LEU A 287 -5.41 -24.34 -6.90
CA LEU A 287 -4.85 -24.75 -8.18
C LEU A 287 -4.58 -23.55 -9.09
N GLU A 288 -5.50 -22.57 -9.14
CA GLU A 288 -5.29 -21.35 -9.92
C GLU A 288 -4.07 -20.58 -9.43
N TRP A 289 -3.96 -20.39 -8.10
CA TRP A 289 -2.83 -19.71 -7.50
C TRP A 289 -1.50 -20.39 -7.84
N ILE A 290 -1.43 -21.73 -7.72
CA ILE A 290 -0.22 -22.51 -8.05
C ILE A 290 0.13 -22.38 -9.53
N ASN A 291 -0.85 -22.48 -10.41
CA ASN A 291 -0.64 -22.37 -11.85
C ASN A 291 -0.15 -20.96 -12.22
N ARG A 292 -0.73 -19.91 -11.62
CA ARG A 292 -0.27 -18.53 -11.78
C ARG A 292 1.14 -18.31 -11.24
N TYR A 293 1.49 -18.87 -10.08
CA TYR A 293 2.84 -18.81 -9.55
C TYR A 293 3.87 -19.42 -10.50
N ARG A 294 3.56 -20.58 -11.09
CA ARG A 294 4.42 -21.21 -12.12
C ARG A 294 4.58 -20.33 -13.36
N MET A 295 3.47 -19.79 -13.88
CA MET A 295 3.52 -18.89 -15.05
C MET A 295 4.23 -17.58 -14.74
N TYR A 296 4.09 -17.04 -13.52
CA TYR A 296 4.79 -15.85 -13.06
C TYR A 296 6.29 -16.09 -13.04
N THR A 297 6.75 -17.17 -12.39
CA THR A 297 8.17 -17.49 -12.29
C THR A 297 8.79 -17.74 -13.66
N GLU A 298 8.05 -18.37 -14.59
CA GLU A 298 8.48 -18.51 -15.98
C GLU A 298 8.55 -17.15 -16.70
N SER A 299 7.53 -16.32 -16.55
CA SER A 299 7.49 -14.97 -17.14
C SER A 299 8.62 -14.08 -16.60
N ALA A 300 8.96 -14.20 -15.32
CA ALA A 300 10.04 -13.43 -14.70
C ALA A 300 11.41 -13.80 -15.29
N ARG A 301 11.61 -15.06 -15.70
CA ARG A 301 12.83 -15.49 -16.39
C ARG A 301 12.99 -14.88 -17.78
N LEU A 302 11.87 -14.61 -18.46
CA LEU A 302 11.82 -14.02 -19.81
C LEU A 302 11.97 -12.49 -19.82
N THR A 303 12.13 -11.84 -18.66
CA THR A 303 12.23 -10.37 -18.53
C THR A 303 13.37 -9.77 -19.36
N LYS A 304 14.50 -10.48 -19.50
CA LYS A 304 15.64 -10.02 -20.30
C LYS A 304 15.30 -9.93 -21.79
N GLU A 305 14.67 -10.96 -22.31
CA GLU A 305 14.23 -11.03 -23.71
C GLU A 305 13.16 -9.98 -24.00
N TRP A 306 12.25 -9.77 -23.04
CA TRP A 306 11.26 -8.70 -23.08
C TRP A 306 11.88 -7.30 -23.14
N LYS A 307 12.88 -7.00 -22.31
CA LYS A 307 13.60 -5.72 -22.36
C LYS A 307 14.24 -5.48 -23.72
N GLY A 308 14.91 -6.50 -24.27
CA GLY A 308 15.50 -6.43 -25.62
C GLY A 308 14.45 -6.23 -26.72
N PHE A 309 13.27 -6.80 -26.56
CA PHE A 309 12.14 -6.59 -27.47
C PHE A 309 11.57 -5.16 -27.37
N LYS A 310 11.33 -4.64 -26.16
CA LYS A 310 10.78 -3.29 -25.94
C LYS A 310 11.72 -2.21 -26.49
N GLN A 311 13.03 -2.35 -26.29
CA GLN A 311 14.04 -1.42 -26.80
C GLN A 311 14.09 -1.35 -28.34
N LYS A 312 13.81 -2.45 -29.04
CA LYS A 312 13.84 -2.49 -30.51
C LYS A 312 12.59 -1.91 -31.18
N ARG A 313 11.47 -1.82 -30.45
CA ARG A 313 10.14 -1.51 -31.03
C ARG A 313 9.41 -0.35 -30.35
N SER A 314 10.04 0.36 -29.41
CA SER A 314 9.45 1.55 -28.79
C SER A 314 9.55 2.75 -29.74
N PRO A 315 8.43 3.42 -30.09
CA PRO A 315 8.42 4.52 -31.06
C PRO A 315 8.83 5.88 -30.46
N THR A 316 8.93 5.99 -29.14
CA THR A 316 9.28 7.24 -28.44
C THR A 316 10.24 6.93 -27.29
N PRO A 317 11.30 7.72 -27.06
CA PRO A 317 12.09 7.64 -25.83
C PRO A 317 11.28 8.22 -24.66
N GLY A 318 10.16 7.58 -24.34
CA GLY A 318 9.32 7.90 -23.18
C GLY A 318 9.92 7.23 -21.95
N HIS A 319 10.42 8.05 -21.03
CA HIS A 319 10.84 7.59 -19.71
C HIS A 319 9.64 6.99 -18.99
N PHE A 320 9.53 5.66 -18.91
CA PHE A 320 8.99 4.97 -17.73
C PHE A 320 9.30 3.46 -17.75
N LEU A 321 10.31 3.06 -16.97
CA LEU A 321 10.42 1.73 -16.39
C LEU A 321 11.10 1.88 -15.03
N LEU A 322 10.33 2.02 -13.94
CA LEU A 322 10.82 1.83 -12.57
C LEU A 322 11.02 0.35 -12.26
N VAL A 323 11.72 -0.34 -13.15
CA VAL A 323 12.45 -1.56 -12.83
C VAL A 323 13.83 -1.35 -13.44
N ALA A 324 14.50 -0.32 -12.93
CA ALA A 324 15.87 0.04 -13.26
C ALA A 324 16.81 -0.64 -12.25
N GLY A 325 16.84 -1.97 -12.25
CA GLY A 325 18.00 -2.69 -11.74
C GLY A 325 19.16 -2.42 -12.70
N GLU A 326 20.23 -1.79 -12.22
CA GLU A 326 21.49 -1.61 -12.97
C GLU A 326 22.03 -2.94 -13.52
N SER A 327 21.62 -4.07 -12.92
CA SER A 327 21.90 -5.43 -13.39
C SER A 327 20.68 -6.35 -13.25
N ASP A 328 20.61 -7.38 -14.10
CA ASP A 328 19.56 -8.42 -14.11
C ASP A 328 19.43 -9.12 -12.74
N ASP A 329 20.55 -9.29 -12.04
CA ASP A 329 20.61 -9.87 -10.70
C ASP A 329 19.96 -8.98 -9.63
N LYS A 330 20.10 -7.66 -9.72
CA LYS A 330 19.40 -6.74 -8.80
C LYS A 330 17.90 -6.74 -9.08
N LEU A 331 17.50 -6.77 -10.35
CA LEU A 331 16.10 -6.83 -10.76
C LEU A 331 15.39 -8.10 -10.29
N ARG A 332 16.06 -9.25 -10.38
CA ARG A 332 15.55 -10.54 -9.88
C ARG A 332 15.42 -10.57 -8.35
N ARG A 333 16.20 -9.76 -7.64
CA ARG A 333 16.08 -9.58 -6.18
C ARG A 333 14.98 -8.56 -5.82
N GLU A 334 14.69 -7.60 -6.70
CA GLU A 334 13.67 -6.56 -6.49
C GLU A 334 12.25 -7.02 -6.87
N VAL A 335 12.11 -7.81 -7.95
CA VAL A 335 10.84 -8.41 -8.37
C VAL A 335 10.85 -9.88 -7.97
N GLU A 336 10.57 -10.12 -6.69
CA GLU A 336 10.49 -11.46 -6.13
C GLU A 336 9.06 -11.75 -5.66
N VAL A 337 8.54 -12.92 -6.03
CA VAL A 337 7.32 -13.44 -5.40
C VAL A 337 7.74 -14.17 -4.15
N ARG A 338 7.54 -13.52 -3.01
CA ARG A 338 7.75 -14.12 -1.70
C ARG A 338 6.41 -14.36 -1.01
N PHE A 339 6.32 -15.51 -0.34
CA PHE A 339 5.34 -15.68 0.71
C PHE A 339 5.81 -14.92 1.93
N GLU A 340 5.29 -13.72 2.09
CA GLU A 340 5.51 -12.92 3.29
C GLU A 340 4.32 -13.09 4.23
N LYS A 341 4.61 -13.41 5.50
CA LYS A 341 3.59 -13.44 6.54
C LYS A 341 3.18 -12.01 6.85
N SER A 342 2.11 -11.54 6.21
CA SER A 342 1.55 -10.20 6.42
C SER A 342 0.12 -10.25 6.97
N GLY A 343 -0.28 -9.18 7.65
CA GLY A 343 -1.68 -8.96 8.05
C GLY A 343 -2.62 -8.83 6.84
N ASP A 344 -3.92 -9.01 7.05
CA ASP A 344 -4.92 -8.80 5.99
C ASP A 344 -4.89 -7.36 5.48
N PHE A 345 -4.65 -6.40 6.37
CA PHE A 345 -4.50 -4.99 6.04
C PHE A 345 -3.37 -4.76 5.03
N GLY A 346 -2.19 -5.33 5.29
CA GLY A 346 -1.04 -5.22 4.38
C GLY A 346 -1.31 -5.89 3.02
N LEU A 347 -1.95 -7.07 3.02
CA LEU A 347 -2.33 -7.74 1.78
C LEU A 347 -3.31 -6.90 0.94
N VAL A 348 -4.36 -6.36 1.57
CA VAL A 348 -5.35 -5.52 0.88
C VAL A 348 -4.70 -4.23 0.37
N ARG A 349 -3.83 -3.59 1.15
CA ARG A 349 -3.06 -2.41 0.69
C ARG A 349 -2.23 -2.73 -0.55
N ASN A 350 -1.49 -3.82 -0.54
CA ASN A 350 -0.68 -4.26 -1.67
C ASN A 350 -1.51 -4.52 -2.94
N ILE A 351 -2.72 -5.09 -2.80
CA ILE A 351 -3.66 -5.29 -3.90
C ILE A 351 -4.11 -3.94 -4.48
N LEU A 352 -4.53 -3.00 -3.62
CA LEU A 352 -5.02 -1.70 -4.09
C LEU A 352 -3.92 -0.85 -4.72
N ASP A 353 -2.70 -0.88 -4.17
CA ASP A 353 -1.55 -0.20 -4.76
C ASP A 353 -1.22 -0.79 -6.13
N ALA A 354 -1.21 -2.12 -6.28
CA ALA A 354 -0.99 -2.77 -7.57
C ALA A 354 -2.11 -2.47 -8.59
N ALA A 355 -3.36 -2.32 -8.15
CA ALA A 355 -4.46 -1.90 -9.01
C ALA A 355 -4.32 -0.44 -9.48
N ILE A 356 -3.88 0.45 -8.59
CA ILE A 356 -3.59 1.86 -8.91
C ILE A 356 -2.52 1.98 -9.98
N ILE A 357 -1.46 1.16 -9.90
CA ILE A 357 -0.40 1.07 -10.93
C ILE A 357 -0.97 0.67 -12.30
N GLN A 358 -2.02 -0.14 -12.33
CA GLN A 358 -2.64 -0.66 -13.57
C GLN A 358 -3.69 0.26 -14.19
N GLY A 359 -3.84 1.48 -13.67
CA GLY A 359 -4.81 2.46 -14.18
C GLY A 359 -6.01 2.70 -13.26
N GLY A 360 -5.93 2.32 -11.98
CA GLY A 360 -6.83 2.82 -10.93
C GLY A 360 -7.47 1.74 -10.06
N LEU A 361 -8.11 2.19 -8.98
CA LEU A 361 -8.81 1.34 -8.00
C LEU A 361 -9.87 0.41 -8.63
N GLU A 362 -10.43 0.78 -9.79
CA GLU A 362 -11.42 -0.05 -10.49
C GLU A 362 -10.88 -1.39 -10.97
N LYS A 363 -9.55 -1.52 -11.13
CA LYS A 363 -8.89 -2.77 -11.50
C LYS A 363 -8.86 -3.81 -10.37
N ALA A 364 -9.06 -3.38 -9.12
CA ALA A 364 -9.20 -4.28 -7.99
C ALA A 364 -10.63 -4.82 -7.90
N SER A 365 -10.74 -6.06 -7.43
CA SER A 365 -11.99 -6.73 -7.08
C SER A 365 -12.80 -5.94 -6.05
N SER A 366 -14.12 -6.11 -6.07
CA SER A 366 -15.01 -5.53 -5.04
C SER A 366 -14.62 -6.02 -3.64
N LEU A 367 -14.27 -7.30 -3.51
CA LEU A 367 -13.81 -7.91 -2.27
C LEU A 367 -12.69 -7.10 -1.60
N SER A 368 -11.62 -6.76 -2.32
CA SER A 368 -10.49 -6.02 -1.76
C SER A 368 -10.85 -4.58 -1.38
N LYS A 369 -11.68 -3.91 -2.20
CA LYS A 369 -12.15 -2.54 -1.95
C LYS A 369 -13.07 -2.47 -0.72
N ASP A 370 -13.96 -3.45 -0.60
CA ASP A 370 -14.89 -3.55 0.53
C ASP A 370 -14.16 -3.96 1.80
N ALA A 371 -13.20 -4.89 1.73
CA ALA A 371 -12.34 -5.24 2.86
C ALA A 371 -11.58 -4.01 3.40
N CYS A 372 -11.02 -3.18 2.51
CA CYS A 372 -10.35 -1.93 2.91
C CYS A 372 -11.31 -0.97 3.61
N SER A 373 -12.52 -0.79 3.06
CA SER A 373 -13.55 0.06 3.66
C SER A 373 -13.97 -0.45 5.04
N GLN A 374 -14.15 -1.76 5.19
CA GLN A 374 -14.47 -2.38 6.47
C GLN A 374 -13.35 -2.23 7.51
N PHE A 375 -12.08 -2.33 7.10
CA PHE A 375 -10.95 -2.07 8.00
C PHE A 375 -10.96 -0.62 8.48
N MET A 376 -11.17 0.33 7.57
CA MET A 376 -11.21 1.75 7.93
C MET A 376 -12.42 2.07 8.81
N ASP A 377 -13.60 1.51 8.54
CA ASP A 377 -14.77 1.68 9.40
C ASP A 377 -14.54 1.15 10.82
N ARG A 378 -13.80 0.04 10.97
CA ARG A 378 -13.43 -0.47 12.31
C ARG A 378 -12.52 0.50 13.06
N ILE A 379 -11.52 1.07 12.37
CA ILE A 379 -10.61 2.06 12.96
C ILE A 379 -11.37 3.35 13.33
N LEU A 380 -12.23 3.85 12.44
CA LEU A 380 -13.00 5.07 12.71
C LEU A 380 -13.94 4.91 13.91
N ARG A 381 -14.49 3.72 14.12
CA ARG A 381 -15.30 3.40 15.31
C ARG A 381 -14.50 3.36 16.60
N THR A 382 -13.28 2.84 16.58
CA THR A 382 -12.44 2.77 17.80
C THR A 382 -11.83 4.13 18.15
N GLU A 383 -11.60 4.99 17.16
CA GLU A 383 -11.13 6.36 17.34
C GLU A 383 -12.27 7.38 17.57
N ASP A 384 -13.52 6.95 17.75
CA ASP A 384 -14.69 7.82 18.00
C ASP A 384 -14.85 8.96 16.97
N SER A 385 -14.66 8.63 15.69
CA SER A 385 -14.81 9.61 14.61
C SER A 385 -16.29 9.91 14.32
N ARG A 386 -16.63 11.19 14.13
CA ARG A 386 -18.01 11.67 13.92
C ARG A 386 -18.70 11.14 12.66
N HIS A 387 -17.92 10.78 11.64
CA HIS A 387 -18.40 10.33 10.33
C HIS A 387 -17.75 8.99 9.98
N LEU A 388 -18.56 8.06 9.48
CA LEU A 388 -18.10 6.73 9.02
C LEU A 388 -18.08 6.69 7.49
N LEU A 389 -17.31 5.76 6.90
CA LEU A 389 -17.27 5.64 5.44
C LEU A 389 -18.62 5.16 4.87
N MET A 390 -19.41 4.45 5.67
CA MET A 390 -20.78 4.07 5.29
C MET A 390 -21.71 5.27 5.03
N ASP A 391 -21.39 6.47 5.54
CA ASP A 391 -22.21 7.66 5.30
C ASP A 391 -22.06 8.17 3.85
N ILE A 392 -21.03 7.73 3.13
CA ILE A 392 -20.79 8.06 1.72
C ILE A 392 -21.64 7.14 0.83
N ARG A 393 -22.65 7.71 0.17
CA ARG A 393 -23.56 6.98 -0.73
C ARG A 393 -22.91 6.51 -2.04
N ASP A 394 -21.89 7.22 -2.52
CA ASP A 394 -21.18 6.85 -3.74
C ASP A 394 -20.07 5.84 -3.42
N ASP A 395 -20.22 4.62 -3.94
CA ASP A 395 -19.27 3.53 -3.74
C ASP A 395 -17.86 3.87 -4.24
N ARG A 396 -17.73 4.60 -5.36
CA ARG A 396 -16.41 4.97 -5.93
C ARG A 396 -15.67 5.94 -5.01
N LEU A 397 -16.38 6.96 -4.52
CA LEU A 397 -15.82 7.93 -3.57
C LEU A 397 -15.50 7.27 -2.23
N ARG A 398 -16.37 6.36 -1.76
CA ARG A 398 -16.13 5.59 -0.53
C ARG A 398 -14.86 4.76 -0.62
N HIS A 399 -14.68 3.99 -1.69
CA HIS A 399 -13.47 3.19 -1.89
C HIS A 399 -12.20 4.04 -2.02
N ARG A 400 -12.30 5.20 -2.69
CA ARG A 400 -11.17 6.14 -2.79
C ARG A 400 -10.80 6.77 -1.44
N ALA A 401 -11.80 7.20 -0.67
CA ALA A 401 -11.59 7.74 0.67
C ALA A 401 -10.97 6.67 1.60
N ALA A 402 -11.50 5.44 1.56
CA ALA A 402 -10.96 4.31 2.30
C ALA A 402 -9.48 4.04 1.95
N TYR A 403 -9.14 4.05 0.66
CA TYR A 403 -7.76 3.87 0.21
C TYR A 403 -6.82 4.97 0.75
N LEU A 404 -7.22 6.24 0.65
CA LEU A 404 -6.42 7.37 1.13
C LEU A 404 -6.23 7.31 2.64
N MET A 405 -7.29 6.99 3.39
CA MET A 405 -7.21 6.78 4.84
C MET A 405 -6.27 5.65 5.18
N ALA A 406 -6.38 4.51 4.49
CA ALA A 406 -5.52 3.38 4.72
C ALA A 406 -4.05 3.71 4.41
N SER A 407 -3.77 4.54 3.42
CA SER A 407 -2.43 5.07 3.14
C SER A 407 -1.91 5.96 4.28
N MET A 408 -2.77 6.78 4.88
CA MET A 408 -2.40 7.64 6.02
C MET A 408 -2.14 6.81 7.28
N VAL A 409 -2.98 5.79 7.55
CA VAL A 409 -2.78 4.87 8.67
C VAL A 409 -1.47 4.08 8.52
N GLU A 410 -1.22 3.54 7.33
CA GLU A 410 0.05 2.87 6.99
C GLU A 410 1.24 3.82 7.25
N HIS A 411 1.11 5.07 6.84
CA HIS A 411 2.17 6.06 7.00
C HIS A 411 2.45 6.42 8.48
N LEU A 412 1.41 6.56 9.30
CA LEU A 412 1.53 6.97 10.69
C LEU A 412 2.00 5.84 11.62
N VAL A 413 1.57 4.61 11.37
CA VAL A 413 1.65 3.48 12.32
C VAL A 413 2.37 2.25 11.73
N GLY A 414 2.41 2.10 10.41
CA GLY A 414 2.92 0.90 9.74
C GLY A 414 1.89 -0.25 9.65
N TYR A 415 2.24 -1.30 8.89
CA TYR A 415 1.32 -2.41 8.60
C TYR A 415 0.99 -3.29 9.81
N GLU A 416 2.00 -3.65 10.62
CA GLU A 416 1.84 -4.58 11.73
C GLU A 416 1.00 -3.98 12.85
N SER A 417 1.36 -2.78 13.31
CA SER A 417 0.63 -2.08 14.37
C SER A 417 -0.78 -1.66 13.94
N ALA A 418 -1.02 -1.37 12.65
CA ALA A 418 -2.37 -1.16 12.14
C ALA A 418 -3.21 -2.45 12.17
N GLN A 419 -2.62 -3.59 11.79
CA GLN A 419 -3.29 -4.89 11.86
C GLN A 419 -3.64 -5.27 13.31
N GLU A 420 -2.71 -5.11 14.25
CA GLU A 420 -2.93 -5.38 15.66
C GLU A 420 -4.08 -4.54 16.24
N ALA A 421 -4.13 -3.25 15.90
CA ALA A 421 -5.22 -2.37 16.32
C ALA A 421 -6.59 -2.84 15.78
N ILE A 422 -6.64 -3.31 14.52
CA ILE A 422 -7.87 -3.84 13.91
C ILE A 422 -8.32 -5.14 14.62
N ASP A 423 -7.38 -6.05 14.89
CA ASP A 423 -7.70 -7.35 15.49
C ASP A 423 -8.08 -7.23 16.97
N ALA A 424 -7.38 -6.37 17.73
CA ALA A 424 -7.65 -6.11 19.15
C ALA A 424 -8.80 -5.13 19.38
N ARG A 425 -9.30 -4.45 18.34
CA ARG A 425 -10.29 -3.36 18.42
C ARG A 425 -9.85 -2.24 19.36
N THR A 426 -8.57 -1.92 19.33
CA THR A 426 -7.98 -0.84 20.12
C THR A 426 -7.74 0.40 19.26
N PRO A 427 -7.60 1.59 19.88
CA PRO A 427 -7.13 2.77 19.17
C PRO A 427 -5.73 2.55 18.59
N LEU A 428 -5.42 3.25 17.50
CA LEU A 428 -4.09 3.27 16.89
C LEU A 428 -3.05 3.78 17.91
N PRO A 429 -1.85 3.18 17.94
CA PRO A 429 -0.77 3.57 18.85
C PRO A 429 -0.10 4.88 18.40
N LEU A 430 -0.84 5.98 18.49
CA LEU A 430 -0.41 7.32 18.08
C LEU A 430 -0.12 8.22 19.29
N SER A 431 0.82 9.15 19.13
CA SER A 431 0.95 10.28 20.05
C SER A 431 -0.25 11.21 19.93
N VAL A 432 -0.53 11.99 20.98
CA VAL A 432 -1.69 12.91 21.01
C VAL A 432 -1.68 13.86 19.80
N GLU A 433 -0.51 14.43 19.46
CA GLU A 433 -0.34 15.33 18.31
C GLU A 433 -0.68 14.66 16.97
N LYS A 434 -0.22 13.41 16.75
CA LYS A 434 -0.49 12.66 15.52
C LYS A 434 -1.94 12.19 15.43
N ARG A 435 -2.57 11.90 16.57
CA ARG A 435 -3.99 11.55 16.63
C ARG A 435 -4.86 12.77 16.25
N ASP A 436 -4.56 13.96 16.75
CA ASP A 436 -5.27 15.19 16.39
C ASP A 436 -5.07 15.58 14.91
N GLU A 437 -3.89 15.32 14.35
CA GLU A 437 -3.63 15.45 12.91
C GLU A 437 -4.45 14.46 12.09
N PHE A 438 -4.46 13.18 12.48
CA PHE A 438 -5.26 12.14 11.84
C PHE A 438 -6.75 12.50 11.83
N HIS A 439 -7.33 12.90 12.97
CA HIS A 439 -8.73 13.31 13.05
C HIS A 439 -9.07 14.50 12.16
N ARG A 440 -8.22 15.53 12.13
CA ARG A 440 -8.43 16.71 11.27
C ARG A 440 -8.39 16.33 9.80
N TRP A 441 -7.45 15.49 9.41
CA TRP A 441 -7.31 15.04 8.03
C TRP A 441 -8.48 14.14 7.61
N VAL A 442 -8.86 13.16 8.45
CA VAL A 442 -10.02 12.28 8.20
C VAL A 442 -11.30 13.10 8.05
N ALA A 443 -11.52 14.08 8.93
CA ALA A 443 -12.68 14.96 8.84
C ALA A 443 -12.70 15.78 7.54
N SER A 444 -11.54 16.28 7.07
CA SER A 444 -11.43 16.98 5.79
C SER A 444 -11.74 16.07 4.61
N THR A 445 -11.12 14.88 4.56
CA THR A 445 -11.29 13.91 3.48
C THR A 445 -12.73 13.41 3.37
N LEU A 446 -13.39 13.17 4.52
CA LEU A 446 -14.81 12.80 4.54
C LEU A 446 -15.72 13.99 4.15
N ALA A 447 -15.43 15.20 4.63
CA ALA A 447 -16.22 16.39 4.29
C ALA A 447 -16.12 16.79 2.80
N GLU A 448 -15.02 16.45 2.14
CA GLU A 448 -14.84 16.61 0.69
C GLU A 448 -15.58 15.51 -0.10
N ALA A 449 -15.64 14.29 0.44
CA ALA A 449 -16.31 13.16 -0.19
C ALA A 449 -17.84 13.14 0.01
N MET A 450 -18.36 13.87 1.01
CA MET A 450 -19.80 13.97 1.29
C MET A 450 -20.46 15.13 0.52
N PRO A 451 -21.65 14.94 -0.07
CA PRO A 451 -22.35 16.01 -0.78
C PRO A 451 -22.74 17.18 0.16
N PRO A 452 -22.87 18.41 -0.36
CA PRO A 452 -23.00 19.63 0.45
C PRO A 452 -24.23 19.71 1.36
N SER A 453 -25.20 18.79 1.27
CA SER A 453 -26.39 18.77 2.12
C SER A 453 -26.16 18.24 3.54
N GLN A 454 -24.98 17.69 3.87
CA GLN A 454 -24.64 17.21 5.22
C GLN A 454 -23.68 18.12 5.99
N LYS A 455 -23.28 19.28 5.42
CA LYS A 455 -22.39 20.25 6.08
C LYS A 455 -23.02 21.04 7.25
N ALA A 456 -24.24 20.72 7.67
CA ALA A 456 -24.92 21.48 8.71
C ALA A 456 -25.65 20.60 9.73
N LEU A 457 -24.95 20.25 10.81
CA LEU A 457 -25.52 20.34 12.15
C LEU A 457 -24.49 21.02 13.06
N PRO A 458 -24.54 22.35 13.20
CA PRO A 458 -23.76 23.06 14.21
C PRO A 458 -24.32 22.75 15.60
N ASN A 459 -23.38 22.49 16.51
CA ASN A 459 -23.56 22.41 17.96
C ASN A 459 -24.54 23.48 18.46
N GLN A 460 -25.70 23.07 18.97
CA GLN A 460 -26.45 23.88 19.94
C GLN A 460 -26.46 23.16 21.28
N SER A 461 -25.34 23.26 21.98
CA SER A 461 -25.36 23.37 23.43
C SER A 461 -26.05 24.68 23.81
N LYS A 462 -27.38 24.72 23.77
CA LYS A 462 -28.17 25.75 24.44
C LYS A 462 -28.75 25.16 25.71
N GLN A 463 -28.22 25.64 26.83
CA GLN A 463 -28.84 25.59 28.15
C GLN A 463 -30.34 25.84 28.01
N TYR A 464 -31.14 24.82 28.32
CA TYR A 464 -32.57 25.02 28.57
C TYR A 464 -32.73 25.57 29.97
N ASP A 465 -32.84 26.89 30.06
CA ASP A 465 -33.39 27.57 31.22
C ASP A 465 -34.84 27.12 31.42
N ARG A 466 -35.08 26.44 32.54
CA ARG A 466 -36.43 26.13 33.02
C ARG A 466 -37.16 27.44 33.36
N LYS A 467 -38.04 27.89 32.47
CA LYS A 467 -39.15 28.78 32.87
C LYS A 467 -40.44 27.99 33.01
N ILE A 468 -40.76 27.73 34.28
CA ILE A 468 -42.09 27.38 34.76
C ILE A 468 -43.05 28.50 34.35
N ARG A 469 -44.13 28.16 33.65
CA ARG A 469 -45.35 28.98 33.65
C ARG A 469 -46.57 28.10 33.83
N ARG A 470 -47.26 28.38 34.94
CA ARG A 470 -48.63 27.96 35.27
C ARG A 470 -49.59 28.46 34.19
N GLY A 471 -50.57 27.62 33.88
CA GLY A 471 -51.75 27.87 33.07
C GLY A 471 -52.61 26.62 33.16
#